data_AF-A0A023JC43-F1
#
_entry.id   AF-A0A023JC43-F1
#
_cell.length_a   1.000
_cell.length_b   1.000
_cell.length_c   1.000
_cell.angle_alpha   90.00
_cell.angle_beta   90.00
_cell.angle_gamma   90.00
#
_symmetry.space_group_name_H-M   'P 1'
#
loop_
_entity.id
_entity.type
_entity.pdbx_description
1 polymer ?
#
loop_
_entity_poly.entity_id
_entity_poly.type
_entity_poly.pdbx_seq_one_letter_code
_entity_poly.pdbx_strand_id
1 'polypeptide(L)'
;SKRRNGIFKKAQELTILCDAKVSLIMFSKTDKIYEYISSNTTTKEIFDEYQKTLRTDLWATRYERMQNHLKKLRDDNNKLRRDIRQRMGEDLNDISIEDLRQLQQSITSALDIIRPRKYHVLETRRTTCNKKVKNLELVNRELLLQLVRTYSFASSIYFVGV
;
A
#
# COMPACT_ATOMS: atom_id res chain seq x y z
N SER A 1 5.29 -41.05 14.87
CA SER A 1 5.90 -41.54 13.61
C SER A 1 5.59 -43.01 13.34
N LYS A 2 6.01 -43.96 14.19
CA LYS A 2 5.77 -45.42 13.97
C LYS A 2 4.29 -45.79 13.76
N ARG A 3 3.37 -45.35 14.63
CA ARG A 3 1.92 -45.60 14.48
C ARG A 3 1.35 -45.03 13.17
N ARG A 4 1.69 -43.77 12.85
CA ARG A 4 1.31 -43.10 11.59
C ARG A 4 1.75 -43.92 10.38
N ASN A 5 3.02 -44.32 10.35
CA ASN A 5 3.56 -45.14 9.25
C ASN A 5 2.89 -46.52 9.19
N GLY A 6 2.57 -47.13 10.33
CA GLY A 6 1.81 -48.38 10.38
C GLY A 6 0.40 -48.24 9.80
N ILE A 7 -0.29 -47.13 10.07
CA ILE A 7 -1.60 -46.83 9.48
C ILE A 7 -1.49 -46.63 7.96
N PHE A 8 -0.48 -45.91 7.48
CA PHE A 8 -0.23 -45.75 6.04
C PHE A 8 0.04 -47.09 5.35
N LYS A 9 0.82 -47.98 5.97
CA LYS A 9 1.03 -49.34 5.44
C LYS A 9 -0.28 -50.12 5.32
N LYS A 10 -1.13 -50.09 6.36
CA LYS A 10 -2.44 -50.74 6.31
C LYS A 10 -3.37 -50.15 5.24
N ALA A 11 -3.35 -48.83 5.05
CA ALA A 11 -4.12 -48.18 3.99
C ALA A 11 -3.64 -48.60 2.58
N GLN A 12 -2.32 -48.78 2.41
CA GLN A 12 -1.73 -49.32 1.20
C GLN A 12 -2.09 -50.79 0.98
N GLU A 13 -2.02 -51.63 2.01
CA GLU A 13 -2.47 -53.02 1.95
C GLU A 13 -3.94 -53.12 1.55
N LEU A 14 -4.83 -52.30 2.14
CA LEU A 14 -6.25 -52.25 1.81
C LEU A 14 -6.49 -51.85 0.35
N THR A 15 -5.76 -50.83 -0.13
CA THR A 15 -5.82 -50.38 -1.53
C THR A 15 -5.50 -51.53 -2.48
N ILE A 16 -4.42 -52.27 -2.21
CA ILE A 16 -3.95 -53.35 -3.09
C ILE A 16 -4.86 -54.58 -3.02
N LEU A 17 -5.24 -55.00 -1.81
CA LEU A 17 -5.99 -56.25 -1.60
C LEU A 17 -7.44 -56.16 -2.07
N CYS A 18 -8.04 -54.96 -2.01
CA CYS A 18 -9.45 -54.76 -2.31
C CYS A 18 -9.71 -53.90 -3.54
N ASP A 19 -8.66 -53.44 -4.24
CA ASP A 19 -8.74 -52.42 -5.29
C ASP A 19 -9.54 -51.18 -4.84
N ALA A 20 -9.39 -50.82 -3.56
CA ALA A 20 -10.15 -49.75 -2.94
C ALA A 20 -9.47 -48.39 -3.18
N LYS A 21 -10.26 -47.34 -3.42
CA LYS A 21 -9.77 -45.96 -3.35
C LYS A 21 -9.72 -45.50 -1.90
N VAL A 22 -8.53 -45.12 -1.42
CA VAL A 22 -8.32 -44.78 -0.01
C VAL A 22 -7.58 -43.44 0.09
N SER A 23 -8.13 -42.52 0.88
CA SER A 23 -7.45 -41.28 1.26
C SER A 23 -7.45 -41.12 2.77
N LEU A 24 -6.32 -40.70 3.33
CA LEU A 24 -6.15 -40.48 4.75
C LEU A 24 -5.47 -39.14 5.00
N ILE A 25 -6.09 -38.29 5.82
CA ILE A 25 -5.57 -37.00 6.24
C ILE A 25 -5.42 -37.02 7.76
N MET A 26 -4.21 -36.77 8.27
CA MET A 26 -3.91 -36.73 9.71
C MET A 26 -3.37 -35.36 10.11
N PHE A 27 -4.00 -34.76 11.11
CA PHE A 27 -3.55 -33.52 11.75
C PHE A 27 -2.81 -33.82 13.06
N SER A 28 -1.58 -33.32 13.21
CA SER A 28 -0.90 -33.37 14.50
C SER A 28 -1.36 -32.24 15.41
N LYS A 29 -1.08 -32.35 16.73
CA LYS A 29 -1.25 -31.25 17.69
C LYS A 29 -0.35 -30.03 17.41
N THR A 30 0.54 -30.13 16.44
CA THR A 30 1.48 -29.09 16.00
C THR A 30 1.14 -28.57 14.61
N ASP A 31 -0.12 -28.76 14.18
CA ASP A 31 -0.66 -28.37 12.87
C ASP A 31 0.12 -28.92 11.65
N LYS A 32 0.90 -29.99 11.84
CA LYS A 32 1.53 -30.71 10.72
C LYS A 32 0.50 -31.66 10.12
N ILE A 33 0.34 -31.55 8.80
CA ILE A 33 -0.53 -32.41 8.00
C ILE A 33 0.30 -33.57 7.45
N TYR A 34 -0.23 -34.78 7.56
CA TYR A 34 0.29 -35.97 6.91
C TYR A 34 -0.82 -36.60 6.08
N GLU A 35 -0.55 -36.80 4.80
CA GLU A 35 -1.51 -37.37 3.87
C GLU A 35 -1.01 -38.70 3.27
N TYR A 36 -1.97 -39.59 3.00
CA TYR A 36 -1.79 -40.76 2.16
C TYR A 36 -2.93 -40.81 1.17
N ILE A 37 -2.62 -41.14 -0.08
CA ILE A 37 -3.61 -41.40 -1.10
C ILE A 37 -3.24 -42.65 -1.91
N SER A 38 -4.25 -43.45 -2.24
CA SER A 38 -4.09 -44.59 -3.12
C SER A 38 -3.63 -44.15 -4.51
N SER A 39 -2.79 -44.96 -5.16
CA SER A 39 -2.19 -44.63 -6.46
C SER A 39 -3.19 -44.58 -7.62
N ASN A 40 -4.38 -45.14 -7.43
CA ASN A 40 -5.46 -45.22 -8.43
C ASN A 40 -6.43 -44.02 -8.37
N THR A 41 -6.13 -42.97 -7.58
CA THR A 41 -6.98 -41.77 -7.49
C THR A 41 -6.20 -40.53 -7.07
N THR A 42 -6.81 -39.36 -7.20
CA THR A 42 -6.27 -38.09 -6.71
C THR A 42 -7.10 -37.52 -5.57
N THR A 43 -6.50 -36.63 -4.77
CA THR A 43 -7.16 -36.02 -3.61
C THR A 43 -8.43 -35.31 -4.03
N LYS A 44 -8.38 -34.64 -5.19
CA LYS A 44 -9.52 -33.98 -5.81
C LYS A 44 -10.65 -34.98 -6.14
N GLU A 45 -10.34 -36.11 -6.77
CA GLU A 45 -11.34 -37.12 -7.13
C GLU A 45 -12.06 -37.70 -5.90
N ILE A 46 -11.32 -37.99 -4.83
CA ILE A 46 -11.91 -38.44 -3.56
C ILE A 46 -12.85 -37.37 -2.99
N PHE A 47 -12.43 -36.10 -2.98
CA PHE A 47 -13.28 -35.00 -2.51
C PHE A 47 -14.52 -34.83 -3.39
N ASP A 48 -14.37 -34.89 -4.71
CA ASP A 48 -15.49 -34.79 -5.66
C ASP A 48 -16.49 -35.94 -5.48
N GLU A 49 -16.01 -37.18 -5.29
CA GLU A 49 -16.83 -38.36 -5.02
C GLU A 49 -17.54 -38.26 -3.66
N TYR A 50 -16.85 -37.78 -2.64
CA TYR A 50 -17.41 -37.53 -1.31
C TYR A 50 -18.52 -36.48 -1.35
N GLN A 51 -18.30 -35.37 -2.05
CA GLN A 51 -19.29 -34.30 -2.24
C GLN A 51 -20.54 -34.80 -2.98
N LYS A 52 -20.37 -35.60 -4.04
CA LYS A 52 -21.48 -36.21 -4.79
C LYS A 52 -22.28 -37.18 -3.94
N THR A 53 -21.60 -38.05 -3.19
CA THR A 53 -22.22 -39.09 -2.36
C THR A 53 -23.04 -38.49 -1.22
N LEU A 54 -22.49 -37.49 -0.53
CA LEU A 54 -23.17 -36.81 0.58
C LEU A 54 -24.04 -35.62 0.12
N ARG A 55 -24.13 -35.37 -1.18
CA ARG A 55 -24.86 -34.23 -1.78
C ARG A 55 -24.57 -32.91 -1.06
N THR A 56 -23.31 -32.70 -0.70
CA THR A 56 -22.87 -31.57 0.12
C THR A 56 -21.79 -30.79 -0.61
N ASP A 57 -21.89 -29.45 -0.59
CA ASP A 57 -20.82 -28.58 -1.07
C ASP A 57 -19.88 -28.19 0.07
N LEU A 58 -18.69 -28.80 0.10
CA LEU A 58 -17.65 -28.50 1.10
C LEU A 58 -17.12 -27.07 0.97
N TRP A 59 -17.26 -26.45 -0.20
CA TRP A 59 -16.74 -25.13 -0.50
C TRP A 59 -17.75 -24.02 -0.27
N ALA A 60 -19.05 -24.32 -0.22
CA ALA A 60 -20.14 -23.35 -0.11
C ALA A 60 -19.91 -22.32 1.00
N THR A 61 -19.70 -22.76 2.25
CA THR A 61 -19.50 -21.87 3.39
C THR A 61 -18.26 -21.00 3.25
N ARG A 62 -17.16 -21.55 2.73
CA ARG A 62 -15.90 -20.80 2.54
C ARG A 62 -16.05 -19.79 1.41
N TYR A 63 -16.71 -20.18 0.32
CA TYR A 63 -17.00 -19.33 -0.82
C TYR A 63 -17.94 -18.18 -0.43
N GLU A 64 -19.00 -18.48 0.32
CA GLU A 64 -19.93 -17.48 0.86
C GLU A 64 -19.20 -16.46 1.75
N ARG A 65 -18.36 -16.91 2.68
CA ARG A 65 -17.52 -16.01 3.50
C ARG A 65 -16.62 -15.12 2.65
N MET A 66 -16.00 -15.69 1.62
CA MET A 66 -15.15 -14.93 0.68
C MET A 66 -15.96 -13.88 -0.07
N GLN A 67 -17.13 -14.23 -0.58
CA GLN A 67 -18.02 -13.30 -1.29
C GLN A 67 -18.51 -12.18 -0.37
N ASN A 68 -18.90 -12.50 0.86
CA ASN A 68 -19.30 -11.51 1.86
C ASN A 68 -18.15 -10.55 2.20
N HIS A 69 -16.93 -11.06 2.33
CA HIS A 69 -15.75 -10.23 2.55
C HIS A 69 -15.47 -9.30 1.36
N LEU A 70 -15.55 -9.83 0.14
CA LEU A 70 -15.36 -9.05 -1.09
C LEU A 70 -16.44 -7.97 -1.26
N LYS A 71 -17.70 -8.27 -0.91
CA LYS A 71 -18.79 -7.29 -0.88
C LYS A 71 -18.48 -6.17 0.10
N LYS A 72 -18.08 -6.50 1.33
CA LYS A 72 -17.70 -5.51 2.34
C LYS A 72 -16.58 -4.58 1.87
N LEU A 73 -15.53 -5.14 1.26
CA LEU A 73 -14.44 -4.35 0.70
C LEU A 73 -14.90 -3.41 -0.43
N ARG A 74 -15.83 -3.85 -1.28
CA ARG A 74 -16.43 -3.00 -2.32
C ARG A 74 -17.24 -1.86 -1.71
N ASP A 75 -18.05 -2.16 -0.69
CA ASP A 75 -18.87 -1.16 0.00
C ASP A 75 -17.98 -0.11 0.69
N ASP A 76 -16.92 -0.53 1.38
CA ASP A 76 -15.93 0.35 2.01
C ASP A 76 -15.21 1.23 0.95
N ASN A 77 -14.83 0.64 -0.19
CA ASN A 77 -14.18 1.39 -1.28
C ASN A 77 -15.12 2.45 -1.87
N ASN A 78 -16.38 2.08 -2.11
CA ASN A 78 -17.40 2.99 -2.64
C ASN A 78 -17.66 4.15 -1.66
N LYS A 79 -17.70 3.86 -0.36
CA LYS A 79 -17.82 4.88 0.69
C LYS A 79 -16.63 5.84 0.66
N LEU A 80 -15.40 5.33 0.68
CA LEU A 80 -14.19 6.17 0.63
C LEU A 80 -14.13 7.04 -0.64
N ARG A 81 -14.50 6.48 -1.80
CA ARG A 81 -14.56 7.25 -3.06
C ARG A 81 -15.63 8.35 -3.01
N ARG A 82 -16.77 8.08 -2.39
CA ARG A 82 -17.81 9.09 -2.16
C ARG A 82 -17.29 10.19 -1.23
N ASP A 83 -16.66 9.83 -0.11
CA ASP A 83 -16.09 10.80 0.84
C ASP A 83 -15.05 11.73 0.18
N ILE A 84 -14.20 11.18 -0.70
CA ILE A 84 -13.24 11.98 -1.48
C ILE A 84 -13.97 12.97 -2.40
N ARG A 85 -14.95 12.50 -3.19
CA ARG A 85 -15.71 13.36 -4.11
C ARG A 85 -16.45 14.48 -3.36
N GLN A 86 -17.06 14.15 -2.23
CA GLN A 86 -17.75 15.14 -1.39
C GLN A 86 -16.79 16.19 -0.83
N ARG A 87 -15.59 15.79 -0.39
CA ARG A 87 -14.55 16.74 0.03
C ARG A 87 -14.06 17.63 -1.12
N MET A 88 -14.20 17.19 -2.36
CA MET A 88 -13.90 17.97 -3.58
C MET A 88 -15.08 18.84 -4.05
N GLY A 89 -16.24 18.77 -3.38
CA GLY A 89 -17.44 19.52 -3.74
C GLY A 89 -18.36 18.82 -4.75
N GLU A 90 -18.15 17.54 -5.00
CA GLU A 90 -18.96 16.70 -5.91
C GLU A 90 -19.96 15.82 -5.13
N ASP A 91 -21.00 15.28 -5.79
CA ASP A 91 -21.97 14.33 -5.21
C ASP A 91 -22.61 14.79 -3.87
N LEU A 92 -23.00 16.07 -3.79
CA LEU A 92 -23.59 16.68 -2.58
C LEU A 92 -25.13 16.63 -2.51
N ASN A 93 -25.80 16.20 -3.59
CA ASN A 93 -27.26 16.30 -3.71
C ASN A 93 -28.04 15.47 -2.66
N ASP A 94 -27.49 14.35 -2.22
CA ASP A 94 -28.14 13.41 -1.28
C ASP A 94 -27.56 13.49 0.15
N ILE A 95 -26.79 14.54 0.46
CA ILE A 95 -26.21 14.76 1.78
C ILE A 95 -27.20 15.49 2.68
N SER A 96 -27.33 15.03 3.94
CA SER A 96 -28.11 15.75 4.94
C SER A 96 -27.45 17.08 5.31
N ILE A 97 -28.24 18.09 5.70
CA ILE A 97 -27.70 19.39 6.11
C ILE A 97 -26.71 19.25 7.28
N GLU A 98 -26.95 18.30 8.18
CA GLU A 98 -26.06 18.04 9.31
C GLU A 98 -24.71 17.48 8.84
N ASP A 99 -24.72 16.49 7.96
CA ASP A 99 -23.50 15.92 7.39
C ASP A 99 -22.74 16.95 6.55
N LEU A 100 -23.45 17.85 5.84
CA LEU A 100 -22.85 18.94 5.09
C LEU A 100 -22.12 19.94 6.00
N ARG A 101 -22.71 20.26 7.16
CA ARG A 101 -22.06 21.11 8.18
C ARG A 101 -20.82 20.45 8.75
N GLN A 102 -20.88 19.16 9.06
CA GLN A 102 -19.72 18.40 9.54
C GLN A 102 -18.60 18.35 8.50
N LEU A 103 -18.96 18.14 7.22
CA LEU A 103 -18.02 18.19 6.10
C LEU A 103 -17.34 19.56 5.99
N GLN A 104 -18.13 20.64 6.02
CA GLN A 104 -17.62 22.01 6.00
C GLN A 104 -16.67 22.28 7.18
N GLN A 105 -17.03 21.88 8.39
CA GLN A 105 -16.20 22.04 9.57
C GLN A 105 -14.87 21.27 9.43
N SER A 106 -14.93 20.00 8.99
CA SER A 106 -13.75 19.18 8.76
C SER A 106 -12.78 19.81 7.75
N ILE A 107 -13.31 20.33 6.63
CA ILE A 107 -12.51 21.00 5.60
C ILE A 107 -11.91 22.30 6.15
N THR A 108 -12.69 23.09 6.89
CA THR A 108 -12.23 24.35 7.47
C THR A 108 -11.08 24.12 8.44
N SER A 109 -11.23 23.17 9.38
CA SER A 109 -10.16 22.82 10.32
C SER A 109 -8.91 22.29 9.63
N ALA A 110 -9.05 21.52 8.54
CA ALA A 110 -7.90 21.09 7.77
C ALA A 110 -7.17 22.27 7.09
N LEU A 111 -7.92 23.24 6.56
CA LEU A 111 -7.36 24.45 5.94
C LEU A 111 -6.61 25.33 6.94
N ASP A 112 -7.11 25.45 8.18
CA ASP A 112 -6.45 26.19 9.25
C ASP A 112 -5.08 25.63 9.61
N ILE A 113 -4.85 24.32 9.37
CA ILE A 113 -3.54 23.68 9.57
C ILE A 113 -2.67 23.81 8.31
N ILE A 114 -3.25 23.58 7.12
CA ILE A 114 -2.50 23.51 5.86
C ILE A 114 -2.00 24.90 5.42
N ARG A 115 -2.83 25.94 5.53
CA ARG A 115 -2.48 27.29 5.05
C ARG A 115 -1.25 27.86 5.77
N PRO A 116 -1.18 27.90 7.11
CA PRO A 116 0.00 28.44 7.80
C PRO A 116 1.28 27.66 7.46
N ARG A 117 1.20 26.33 7.38
CA ARG A 117 2.34 25.49 6.97
C ARG A 117 2.81 25.84 5.56
N LYS A 118 1.89 25.99 4.61
CA LYS A 118 2.19 26.40 3.23
C LYS A 118 2.86 27.77 3.19
N TYR A 119 2.30 28.76 3.90
CA TYR A 119 2.87 30.10 3.96
C TYR A 119 4.25 30.13 4.61
N HIS A 120 4.46 29.37 5.68
CA HIS A 120 5.76 29.25 6.33
C HIS A 120 6.82 28.75 5.34
N VAL A 121 6.53 27.67 4.61
CA VAL A 121 7.47 27.12 3.61
C VAL A 121 7.76 28.14 2.51
N LEU A 122 6.75 28.87 2.02
CA LEU A 122 6.93 29.90 1.01
C LEU A 122 7.79 31.06 1.52
N GLU A 123 7.57 31.50 2.76
CA GLU A 123 8.33 32.59 3.37
C GLU A 123 9.80 32.19 3.61
N THR A 124 10.05 30.96 4.08
CA THR A 124 11.42 30.43 4.20
C THR A 124 12.13 30.40 2.85
N ARG A 125 11.44 30.00 1.78
CA ARG A 125 12.01 30.03 0.42
C ARG A 125 12.31 31.46 -0.04
N ARG A 126 11.37 32.39 0.18
CA ARG A 126 11.51 33.80 -0.17
C ARG A 126 12.70 34.43 0.53
N THR A 127 12.79 34.28 1.85
CA THR A 127 13.89 34.83 2.66
C THR A 127 15.24 34.25 2.25
N THR A 128 15.31 32.97 1.93
CA THR A 128 16.53 32.31 1.44
C THR A 128 16.96 32.87 0.08
N CYS A 129 16.03 33.02 -0.86
CA CYS A 129 16.30 33.62 -2.17
C CYS A 129 16.78 35.07 -2.01
N ASN A 130 16.10 35.88 -1.21
CA ASN A 130 16.49 37.27 -0.96
C ASN A 130 17.89 37.39 -0.35
N LYS A 131 18.28 36.48 0.55
CA LYS A 131 19.66 36.45 1.09
C LYS A 131 20.70 36.15 0.01
N LYS A 132 20.40 35.24 -0.92
CA LYS A 132 21.29 34.94 -2.06
C LYS A 132 21.44 36.15 -2.99
N VAL A 133 20.35 36.84 -3.32
CA VAL A 133 20.40 38.06 -4.15
C VAL A 133 21.30 39.11 -3.50
N LYS A 134 21.06 39.44 -2.22
CA LYS A 134 21.88 40.41 -1.48
C LYS A 134 23.36 40.02 -1.43
N ASN A 135 23.66 38.73 -1.23
CA ASN A 135 25.04 38.26 -1.22
C ASN A 135 25.70 38.46 -2.60
N LEU A 136 25.01 38.08 -3.68
CA LEU A 136 25.52 38.26 -5.05
C LEU A 136 25.73 39.73 -5.41
N GLU A 137 24.84 40.63 -4.98
CA GLU A 137 25.00 42.08 -5.15
C GLU A 137 26.26 42.61 -4.45
N LEU A 138 26.52 42.15 -3.22
CA LEU A 138 27.71 42.53 -2.46
C LEU A 138 28.99 42.02 -3.13
N VAL A 139 29.02 40.75 -3.55
CA VAL A 139 30.17 40.15 -4.24
C VAL A 139 30.44 40.86 -5.56
N ASN A 140 29.41 41.14 -6.34
CA ASN A 140 29.55 41.85 -7.62
C ASN A 140 30.11 43.27 -7.41
N ARG A 141 29.64 43.99 -6.38
CA ARG A 141 30.16 45.31 -6.05
C ARG A 141 31.65 45.26 -5.69
N GLU A 142 32.06 44.27 -4.89
CA GLU A 142 33.47 44.09 -4.52
C GLU A 142 34.35 43.77 -5.73
N LEU A 143 33.91 42.87 -6.61
CA LEU A 143 34.62 42.54 -7.84
C LEU A 143 34.79 43.75 -8.76
N LEU A 144 33.75 44.58 -8.90
CA LEU A 144 33.85 45.82 -9.68
C LEU A 144 34.88 46.79 -9.10
N LEU A 145 34.95 46.93 -7.78
CA LEU A 145 35.96 47.77 -7.12
C LEU A 145 37.38 47.24 -7.35
N GLN A 146 37.58 45.91 -7.27
CA GLN A 146 38.86 45.29 -7.56
C GLN A 146 39.28 45.47 -9.02
N LEU A 147 38.32 45.35 -9.94
CA LEU A 147 38.57 45.58 -11.36
C LEU A 147 39.02 47.04 -11.59
N VAL A 148 38.30 48.03 -11.05
CA VAL A 148 38.74 49.44 -11.14
C VAL A 148 40.13 49.65 -10.54
N ARG A 149 40.43 49.07 -9.37
CA ARG A 149 41.75 49.19 -8.74
C ARG A 149 42.87 48.61 -9.61
N THR A 150 42.66 47.43 -10.20
CA THR A 150 43.65 46.76 -11.05
C THR A 150 43.89 47.53 -12.34
N TYR A 151 42.84 48.05 -12.98
CA TYR A 151 42.98 48.92 -14.16
C TYR A 151 43.73 50.21 -13.83
N SER A 152 43.39 50.91 -12.73
CA SER A 152 44.11 52.12 -12.31
C SER A 152 45.58 51.86 -11.99
N PHE A 153 45.88 50.74 -11.34
CA PHE A 153 47.25 50.32 -11.04
C PHE A 153 48.05 50.01 -12.32
N ALA A 154 47.46 49.26 -13.26
CA ALA A 154 48.07 48.96 -14.54
C ALA A 154 48.34 50.25 -15.34
N SER A 155 47.36 51.15 -15.46
CA SER A 155 47.54 52.45 -16.12
C SER A 155 48.64 53.31 -15.47
N SER A 156 48.78 53.27 -14.15
CA SER A 156 49.84 54.00 -13.45
C SER A 156 51.24 53.44 -13.76
N ILE A 157 51.38 52.11 -13.88
CA ILE A 157 52.64 51.48 -14.30
C ILE A 157 52.98 51.86 -15.74
N TYR A 158 52.00 51.82 -16.65
CA TYR A 158 52.21 52.21 -18.05
C TYR A 158 52.61 53.69 -18.21
N PHE A 159 52.13 54.58 -17.32
CA PHE A 159 52.47 56.01 -17.36
C PHE A 159 53.86 56.33 -16.77
N VAL A 160 54.35 55.54 -15.81
CA VAL A 160 55.68 55.70 -15.20
C VAL A 160 56.79 55.01 -16.01
N GLY A 161 56.43 54.08 -16.90
CA GLY A 161 57.37 53.34 -17.77
C GLY A 161 57.68 53.98 -19.13
N VAL A 162 57.18 55.19 -19.41
CA VAL A 162 57.50 56.04 -20.59
C VAL A 162 58.29 57.24 -20.12
#